data_AF-A0A841HRP8-F1
#
_entry.id   AF-A0A841HRP8-F1
#
_cell.length_a   1.000
_cell.length_b   1.000
_cell.length_c   1.000
_cell.angle_alpha   90.00
_cell.angle_beta   90.00
_cell.angle_gamma   90.00
#
_symmetry.space_group_name_H-M   'P 1'
#
loop_
_entity.id
_entity.type
_entity.pdbx_description
1 polymer ?
#
loop_
_entity_poly.entity_id
_entity_poly.type
_entity_poly.pdbx_seq_one_letter_code
_entity_poly.pdbx_strand_id
1 'polypeptide(L)'
;MRSLILLAIVSLTAACSMPPAREPREFLDEQTTATITAASEPLILVGESSGPARRELERNRDYLEIYGIDVNKMGSHRQYFAVMAWYAPDATTGTAPTLTLNLGRETIELTAATEEPRTLGISQPLAPPYSKASMWWYFPTDTATLKKVAASGDLSATLTTPSQRLAYVVFDDGRPQLAELTSVLR
;
A
#
# COMPACT_ATOMS: atom_id res chain seq x y z
N MET A 1 4.86 -40.49 -41.82
CA MET A 1 5.16 -39.04 -41.65
C MET A 1 3.88 -38.23 -41.39
N ARG A 2 3.11 -38.55 -40.33
CA ARG A 2 1.87 -37.85 -39.95
C ARG A 2 1.76 -37.59 -38.44
N SER A 3 2.52 -38.31 -37.62
CA SER A 3 2.43 -38.23 -36.15
C SER A 3 3.37 -37.21 -35.48
N LEU A 4 4.13 -36.41 -36.25
CA LEU A 4 5.09 -35.44 -35.71
C LEU A 4 4.57 -33.99 -35.65
N ILE A 5 3.38 -33.71 -36.19
CA ILE A 5 2.81 -32.34 -36.26
C ILE A 5 1.92 -32.03 -35.04
N LEU A 6 1.47 -33.03 -34.30
CA LEU A 6 0.55 -32.85 -33.16
C LEU A 6 1.23 -32.35 -31.86
N LEU A 7 2.56 -32.41 -31.76
CA LEU A 7 3.26 -32.01 -30.53
C LEU A 7 3.62 -30.51 -30.46
N ALA A 8 3.48 -29.76 -31.56
CA ALA A 8 3.85 -28.34 -31.61
C ALA A 8 2.71 -27.37 -31.25
N ILE A 9 1.46 -27.86 -31.11
CA ILE A 9 0.28 -27.00 -30.89
C ILE A 9 -0.08 -26.87 -29.40
N VAL A 10 0.43 -27.73 -28.52
CA VAL A 10 0.08 -27.73 -27.08
C VAL A 10 0.93 -26.73 -26.27
N SER A 11 2.01 -26.18 -26.83
CA SER A 11 2.93 -25.28 -26.12
C SER A 11 2.56 -23.79 -26.16
N LEU A 12 1.43 -23.39 -26.76
CA LEU A 12 1.04 -21.98 -26.90
C LEU A 12 -0.12 -21.51 -25.99
N THR A 13 -0.67 -22.35 -25.12
CA THR A 13 -1.87 -21.98 -24.32
C THR A 13 -1.61 -21.66 -22.85
N ALA A 14 -0.35 -21.53 -22.43
CA ALA A 14 -0.01 -21.01 -21.10
C ALA A 14 0.16 -19.48 -21.12
N ALA A 15 -0.81 -18.76 -21.69
CA ALA A 15 -0.94 -17.33 -21.42
C ALA A 15 -1.57 -17.21 -20.03
N CYS A 16 -0.75 -17.04 -19.00
CA CYS A 16 -1.21 -16.59 -17.69
C CYS A 16 -1.93 -15.26 -17.89
N SER A 17 -3.26 -15.30 -17.97
CA SER A 17 -4.13 -14.13 -17.98
C SER A 17 -4.06 -13.50 -16.58
N MET A 18 -3.02 -12.71 -16.34
CA MET A 18 -3.04 -11.74 -15.25
C MET A 18 -4.04 -10.65 -15.65
N PRO A 19 -5.00 -10.30 -14.79
CA PRO A 19 -5.86 -9.14 -15.02
C PRO A 19 -4.98 -7.93 -15.31
N PRO A 20 -5.29 -7.11 -16.32
CA PRO A 20 -4.55 -5.88 -16.55
C PRO A 20 -4.68 -4.99 -15.31
N ALA A 21 -3.57 -4.35 -14.92
CA ALA A 21 -3.59 -3.35 -13.88
C ALA A 21 -4.56 -2.23 -14.27
N ARG A 22 -5.34 -1.73 -13.31
CA ARG A 22 -6.36 -0.70 -13.54
C ARG A 22 -5.72 0.68 -13.45
N GLU A 23 -6.18 1.59 -14.31
CA GLU A 23 -5.74 2.98 -14.32
C GLU A 23 -5.88 3.63 -12.92
N PRO A 24 -4.93 4.48 -12.51
CA PRO A 24 -5.01 5.23 -11.26
C PRO A 24 -6.30 6.05 -11.14
N ARG A 25 -6.82 6.14 -9.92
CA ARG A 25 -8.02 6.93 -9.63
C ARG A 25 -7.62 8.38 -9.39
N GLU A 26 -8.13 9.30 -10.19
CA GLU A 26 -7.96 10.73 -10.00
C GLU A 26 -9.27 11.37 -9.53
N PHE A 27 -9.23 12.20 -8.49
CA PHE A 27 -10.39 12.92 -7.98
C PHE A 27 -10.00 14.23 -7.29
N LEU A 28 -10.93 15.19 -7.30
CA LEU A 28 -10.79 16.46 -6.59
C LEU A 28 -11.29 16.30 -5.15
N ASP A 29 -10.43 16.58 -4.18
CA ASP A 29 -10.84 16.77 -2.80
C ASP A 29 -11.43 18.19 -2.65
N GLU A 30 -12.75 18.29 -2.65
CA GLU A 30 -13.47 19.57 -2.66
C GLU A 30 -13.19 20.45 -1.43
N GLN A 31 -12.82 19.85 -0.28
CA GLN A 31 -12.61 20.62 0.96
C GLN A 31 -11.20 21.19 1.04
N THR A 32 -10.22 20.56 0.42
CA THR A 32 -8.81 21.01 0.43
C THR A 32 -8.35 21.60 -0.90
N THR A 33 -9.21 21.52 -1.93
CA THR A 33 -8.97 21.88 -3.34
C THR A 33 -7.71 21.22 -3.92
N ALA A 34 -7.34 20.06 -3.39
CA ALA A 34 -6.24 19.26 -3.90
C ALA A 34 -6.78 18.19 -4.86
N THR A 35 -6.06 17.96 -5.95
CA THR A 35 -6.31 16.79 -6.81
C THR A 35 -5.50 15.63 -6.27
N ILE A 36 -6.16 14.51 -5.99
CA ILE A 36 -5.53 13.29 -5.51
C ILE A 36 -5.51 12.27 -6.65
N THR A 37 -4.33 11.77 -6.98
CA THR A 37 -4.16 10.60 -7.86
C THR A 37 -3.71 9.42 -7.00
N ALA A 38 -4.52 8.36 -6.95
CA ALA A 38 -4.29 7.20 -6.10
C ALA A 38 -4.14 5.92 -6.93
N ALA A 39 -3.36 4.97 -6.43
CA ALA A 39 -3.40 3.61 -6.93
C ALA A 39 -4.84 3.09 -6.94
N SER A 40 -5.19 2.36 -8.00
CA SER A 40 -6.56 1.89 -8.23
C SER A 40 -7.02 0.89 -7.17
N GLU A 41 -6.11 0.02 -6.74
CA GLU A 41 -6.31 -0.96 -5.67
C GLU A 41 -5.13 -0.91 -4.69
N PRO A 42 -5.34 -1.24 -3.41
CA PRO A 42 -4.29 -1.25 -2.42
C PRO A 42 -3.40 -2.48 -2.56
N LEU A 43 -2.17 -2.36 -2.07
CA LEU A 43 -1.43 -3.51 -1.60
C LEU A 43 -2.00 -3.93 -0.23
N ILE A 44 -2.42 -5.18 -0.09
CA ILE A 44 -2.96 -5.69 1.17
C ILE A 44 -1.93 -6.60 1.83
N LEU A 45 -1.53 -6.25 3.06
CA LEU A 45 -0.65 -7.05 3.88
C LEU A 45 -1.43 -7.63 5.07
N VAL A 46 -1.12 -8.86 5.47
CA VAL A 46 -1.71 -9.53 6.63
C VAL A 46 -0.68 -9.68 7.75
N GLY A 47 -1.11 -9.47 8.99
CA GLY A 47 -0.26 -9.60 10.17
C GLY A 47 0.33 -11.01 10.30
N GLU A 48 1.64 -11.08 10.47
CA GLU A 48 2.36 -12.34 10.67
C GLU A 48 2.21 -12.80 12.13
N SER A 49 1.75 -14.02 12.36
CA SER A 49 1.53 -14.56 13.71
C SER A 49 2.81 -15.04 14.43
N SER A 50 4.01 -14.80 13.88
CA SER A 50 5.29 -15.16 14.51
C SER A 50 5.84 -14.03 15.38
N GLY A 51 5.54 -14.05 16.68
CA GLY A 51 6.12 -13.12 17.67
C GLY A 51 5.39 -13.15 19.02
N PRO A 52 5.83 -12.37 20.04
CA PRO A 52 5.15 -12.29 21.33
C PRO A 52 3.72 -11.73 21.24
N ALA A 53 3.36 -11.03 20.16
CA ALA A 53 2.00 -10.55 19.85
C ALA A 53 1.03 -11.66 19.35
N ARG A 54 1.50 -12.90 19.25
CA ARG A 54 0.77 -14.06 18.72
C ARG A 54 -0.59 -14.32 19.38
N ARG A 55 -0.75 -14.05 20.68
CA ARG A 55 -2.02 -14.32 21.39
C ARG A 55 -3.17 -13.36 21.01
N GLU A 56 -2.89 -12.17 20.49
CA GLU A 56 -3.90 -11.22 20.01
C GLU A 56 -4.19 -11.42 18.52
N LEU A 57 -3.14 -11.60 17.70
CA LEU A 57 -3.25 -11.87 16.26
C LEU A 57 -3.92 -13.22 15.92
N GLU A 58 -3.77 -14.25 16.76
CA GLU A 58 -4.45 -15.55 16.57
C GLU A 58 -5.98 -15.45 16.68
N ARG A 59 -6.52 -14.40 17.33
CA ARG A 59 -7.97 -14.18 17.45
C ARG A 59 -8.52 -13.26 16.38
N ASN A 60 -7.74 -12.28 15.91
CA ASN A 60 -8.11 -11.34 14.85
C ASN A 60 -6.90 -11.11 13.94
N ARG A 61 -6.95 -11.60 12.70
CA ARG A 61 -5.95 -11.24 11.68
C ARG A 61 -6.07 -9.74 11.40
N ASP A 62 -5.03 -8.98 11.70
CA ASP A 62 -4.95 -7.57 11.32
C ASP A 62 -4.42 -7.44 9.89
N TYR A 63 -4.85 -6.40 9.20
CA TYR A 63 -4.47 -6.14 7.81
C TYR A 63 -4.04 -4.67 7.66
N LEU A 64 -3.08 -4.45 6.77
CA LEU A 64 -2.73 -3.13 6.25
C LEU A 64 -3.20 -3.02 4.81
N GLU A 65 -3.98 -1.99 4.51
CA GLU A 65 -4.18 -1.53 3.15
C GLU A 65 -3.24 -0.37 2.86
N ILE A 66 -2.39 -0.53 1.85
CA ILE A 66 -1.39 0.46 1.47
C ILE A 66 -1.71 0.97 0.06
N TYR A 67 -2.05 2.25 -0.03
CA TYR A 67 -2.19 2.96 -1.30
C TYR A 67 -0.97 3.85 -1.53
N GLY A 68 -0.43 3.84 -2.75
CA GLY A 68 0.37 4.97 -3.22
C GLY A 68 -0.57 6.11 -3.61
N ILE A 69 -0.25 7.34 -3.21
CA ILE A 69 -0.98 8.53 -3.64
C ILE A 69 -0.03 9.68 -4.01
N ASP A 70 -0.48 10.51 -4.93
CA ASP A 70 0.04 11.84 -5.22
C ASP A 70 -1.03 12.88 -4.91
N VAL A 71 -0.66 13.87 -4.12
CA VAL A 71 -1.52 15.01 -3.78
C VAL A 71 -0.98 16.25 -4.45
N ASN A 72 -1.73 16.75 -5.42
CA ASN A 72 -1.44 17.97 -6.15
C ASN A 72 -2.27 19.13 -5.60
N LYS A 73 -1.60 20.06 -4.92
CA LYS A 73 -2.21 21.32 -4.48
C LYS A 73 -1.59 22.48 -5.23
N MET A 74 -2.35 23.07 -6.15
CA MET A 74 -1.92 24.23 -6.94
C MET A 74 -0.60 24.01 -7.71
N GLY A 75 -0.39 22.80 -8.23
CA GLY A 75 0.84 22.41 -8.95
C GLY A 75 1.96 21.89 -8.04
N SER A 76 1.81 21.96 -6.72
CA SER A 76 2.73 21.34 -5.76
C SER A 76 2.31 19.88 -5.54
N HIS A 77 3.13 18.95 -6.04
CA HIS A 77 2.95 17.52 -5.87
C HIS A 77 3.65 17.02 -4.61
N ARG A 78 2.96 16.19 -3.82
CA ARG A 78 3.53 15.48 -2.66
C ARG A 78 3.02 14.05 -2.67
N GLN A 79 3.93 13.09 -2.58
CA GLN A 79 3.58 11.68 -2.58
C GLN A 79 3.54 11.11 -1.16
N TYR A 80 2.64 10.16 -0.94
CA TYR A 80 2.52 9.43 0.32
C TYR A 80 2.22 7.96 0.07
N PHE A 81 2.63 7.11 1.00
CA PHE A 81 1.87 5.89 1.27
C PHE A 81 0.74 6.20 2.24
N ALA A 82 -0.50 6.09 1.78
CA ALA A 82 -1.67 6.15 2.64
C ALA A 82 -1.98 4.73 3.14
N VAL A 83 -1.87 4.54 4.45
CA VAL A 83 -1.92 3.22 5.07
C VAL A 83 -3.09 3.16 6.05
N MET A 84 -3.99 2.21 5.84
CA MET A 84 -5.04 1.89 6.79
C MET A 84 -4.71 0.59 7.52
N ALA A 85 -4.59 0.64 8.85
CA ALA A 85 -4.68 -0.57 9.66
C ALA A 85 -6.14 -0.86 10.00
N TRP A 86 -6.56 -2.12 9.87
CA TRP A 86 -7.93 -2.52 10.18
C TRP A 86 -8.22 -2.47 11.68
N TYR A 87 -7.23 -2.88 12.47
CA TYR A 87 -7.25 -2.82 13.92
C TYR A 87 -6.01 -2.07 14.40
N ALA A 88 -6.13 -0.75 14.52
CA ALA A 88 -5.06 0.02 15.11
C ALA A 88 -5.00 -0.24 16.63
N PRO A 89 -3.79 -0.43 17.20
CA PRO A 89 -3.62 -0.38 18.64
C PRO A 89 -3.94 1.04 19.10
N ASP A 90 -4.35 1.20 20.35
CA ASP A 90 -4.57 2.53 20.95
C ASP A 90 -3.41 3.46 20.58
N ALA A 91 -3.65 4.38 19.65
CA ALA A 91 -2.68 5.40 19.30
C ALA A 91 -2.64 6.37 20.45
N THR A 92 -1.74 6.08 21.39
CA THR A 92 -1.38 7.06 22.40
C THR A 92 -0.90 8.32 21.69
N THR A 93 -1.57 9.42 22.01
CA THR A 93 -1.30 10.74 21.47
C THR A 93 0.16 11.10 21.73
N GLY A 94 0.97 11.27 20.68
CA GLY A 94 2.24 11.99 20.78
C GLY A 94 3.39 11.51 19.89
N THR A 95 3.37 10.29 19.35
CA THR A 95 4.46 9.80 18.49
C THR A 95 3.90 9.22 17.19
N ALA A 96 4.35 9.78 16.06
CA ALA A 96 3.99 9.29 14.75
C ALA A 96 4.50 7.85 14.54
N PRO A 97 3.68 6.92 14.03
CA PRO A 97 4.15 5.58 13.76
C PRO A 97 5.20 5.57 12.65
N THR A 98 5.99 4.51 12.63
CA THR A 98 6.99 4.24 11.60
C THR A 98 6.56 3.01 10.80
N LEU A 99 6.55 3.15 9.48
CA LEU A 99 6.38 2.07 8.52
C LEU A 99 7.74 1.69 7.97
N THR A 100 8.13 0.44 8.19
CA THR A 100 9.33 -0.15 7.61
C THR A 100 8.91 -1.12 6.52
N LEU A 101 9.24 -0.85 5.26
CA LEU A 101 9.02 -1.74 4.11
C LEU A 101 10.32 -2.50 3.83
N ASN A 102 10.27 -3.82 3.83
CA ASN A 102 11.41 -4.68 3.48
C ASN A 102 11.22 -5.23 2.07
N LEU A 103 12.15 -4.91 1.18
CA LEU A 103 12.13 -5.29 -0.24
C LEU A 103 13.09 -6.47 -0.52
N GLY A 104 13.30 -7.33 0.48
CA GLY A 104 14.27 -8.43 0.46
C GLY A 104 15.72 -8.00 0.71
N ARG A 105 16.29 -7.11 -0.12
CA ARG A 105 17.69 -6.64 0.00
C ARG A 105 17.85 -5.23 0.55
N GLU A 106 16.78 -4.46 0.50
CA GLU A 106 16.73 -3.06 0.92
C GLU A 106 15.57 -2.90 1.90
N THR A 107 15.75 -2.02 2.87
CA THR A 107 14.72 -1.64 3.81
C THR A 107 14.48 -0.14 3.68
N ILE A 108 13.21 0.25 3.59
CA ILE A 108 12.78 1.64 3.51
C ILE A 108 12.00 1.94 4.78
N GLU A 109 12.48 2.92 5.54
CA GLU A 109 11.83 3.37 6.77
C GLU A 109 11.17 4.73 6.54
N LEU A 110 9.89 4.84 6.86
CA LEU A 110 9.08 6.03 6.68
C LEU A 110 8.38 6.37 7.99
N THR A 111 8.39 7.65 8.37
CA THR A 111 7.65 8.15 9.53
C THR A 111 6.36 8.78 9.06
N ALA A 112 5.24 8.50 9.73
CA ALA A 112 3.97 9.12 9.38
C ALA A 112 4.03 10.64 9.58
N ALA A 113 3.30 11.37 8.74
CA ALA A 113 3.07 12.79 8.91
C ALA A 113 2.39 13.06 10.26
N THR A 114 2.82 14.12 10.92
CA THR A 114 2.26 14.56 12.21
C THR A 114 1.11 15.54 12.02
N GLU A 115 1.04 16.16 10.84
CA GLU A 115 0.00 17.10 10.45
C GLU A 115 -1.33 16.38 10.23
N GLU A 116 -2.43 17.09 10.49
CA GLU A 116 -3.76 16.59 10.18
C GLU A 116 -3.90 16.31 8.67
N PRO A 117 -4.63 15.25 8.25
CA PRO A 117 -4.80 14.89 6.84
C PRO A 117 -5.28 16.04 5.95
N ARG A 118 -6.14 16.93 6.47
CA ARG A 118 -6.62 18.12 5.74
C ARG A 118 -5.47 19.05 5.32
N THR A 119 -4.45 19.20 6.17
CA THR A 119 -3.25 20.00 5.88
C THR A 119 -2.43 19.36 4.76
N LEU A 120 -2.45 18.03 4.67
CA LEU A 120 -1.81 17.26 3.61
C LEU A 120 -2.58 17.31 2.27
N GLY A 121 -3.79 17.89 2.25
CA GLY A 121 -4.66 17.92 1.08
C GLY A 121 -5.64 16.74 1.00
N ILE A 122 -5.93 16.09 2.13
CA ILE A 122 -6.75 14.88 2.20
C ILE A 122 -7.85 15.08 3.26
N SER A 123 -9.06 15.38 2.84
CA SER A 123 -10.21 15.56 3.75
C SER A 123 -11.06 14.30 3.92
N GLN A 124 -10.95 13.36 2.97
CA GLN A 124 -11.72 12.12 2.94
C GLN A 124 -10.78 10.92 2.85
N PRO A 125 -11.11 9.79 3.50
CA PRO A 125 -10.33 8.57 3.37
C PRO A 125 -10.46 7.99 1.95
N LEU A 126 -9.40 7.32 1.48
CA LEU A 126 -9.33 6.74 0.12
C LEU A 126 -10.24 5.52 -0.07
N ALA A 127 -10.62 4.89 1.04
CA ALA A 127 -11.50 3.75 1.14
C ALA A 127 -12.28 3.83 2.46
N PRO A 128 -13.49 3.25 2.54
CA PRO A 128 -14.24 3.20 3.79
C PRO A 128 -13.46 2.42 4.86
N PRO A 129 -13.56 2.80 6.15
CA PRO A 129 -12.91 2.06 7.22
C PRO A 129 -13.53 0.67 7.35
N TYR A 130 -12.68 -0.35 7.57
CA TYR A 130 -13.14 -1.73 7.81
C TYR A 130 -13.90 -1.85 9.14
N SER A 131 -13.42 -1.16 10.18
CA SER A 131 -14.03 -1.15 11.51
C SER A 131 -13.90 0.22 12.17
N LYS A 132 -14.57 0.40 13.32
CA LYS A 132 -14.42 1.62 14.14
C LYS A 132 -13.00 1.79 14.72
N ALA A 133 -12.21 0.71 14.75
CA ALA A 133 -10.83 0.71 15.20
C ALA A 133 -9.84 0.92 14.04
N SER A 134 -10.32 1.12 12.81
CA SER A 134 -9.45 1.37 11.67
C SER A 134 -8.87 2.78 11.74
N MET A 135 -7.60 2.89 11.39
CA MET A 135 -6.90 4.18 11.41
C MET A 135 -6.04 4.36 10.18
N TRP A 136 -6.06 5.59 9.67
CA TRP A 136 -5.24 6.02 8.54
C TRP A 136 -4.00 6.76 9.03
N TRP A 137 -2.87 6.44 8.43
CA TRP A 137 -1.64 7.23 8.51
C TRP A 137 -1.11 7.50 7.11
N TYR A 138 -0.46 8.64 6.96
CA TYR A 138 0.10 9.09 5.69
C TYR A 138 1.60 9.21 5.85
N PHE A 139 2.35 8.38 5.14
CA PHE A 139 3.80 8.32 5.21
C PHE A 139 4.38 9.08 4.02
N PRO A 140 4.96 10.28 4.20
CA PRO A 140 5.56 11.04 3.11
C PRO A 140 6.63 10.21 2.41
N THR A 141 6.65 10.28 1.08
CA THR A 141 7.58 9.52 0.24
C THR A 141 7.82 10.25 -1.08
N ASP A 142 8.52 9.60 -2.01
CA ASP A 142 8.80 10.13 -3.34
C ASP A 142 8.53 9.11 -4.44
N THR A 143 8.45 9.58 -5.69
CA THR A 143 8.21 8.74 -6.87
C THR A 143 9.25 7.62 -7.00
N ALA A 144 10.51 7.85 -6.61
CA ALA A 144 11.56 6.83 -6.68
C ALA A 144 11.30 5.66 -5.72
N THR A 145 10.86 5.96 -4.50
CA THR A 145 10.48 4.99 -3.48
C THR A 145 9.24 4.21 -3.90
N LEU A 146 8.20 4.89 -4.41
CA LEU A 146 7.02 4.20 -4.95
C LEU A 146 7.41 3.21 -6.07
N LYS A 147 8.28 3.63 -6.99
CA LYS A 147 8.79 2.77 -8.08
C LYS A 147 9.59 1.57 -7.55
N LYS A 148 10.43 1.77 -6.55
CA LYS A 148 11.19 0.68 -5.90
C LYS A 148 10.25 -0.36 -5.28
N VAL A 149 9.24 0.08 -4.55
CA VAL A 149 8.25 -0.83 -3.92
C VAL A 149 7.46 -1.57 -4.99
N ALA A 150 7.00 -0.88 -6.03
CA ALA A 150 6.28 -1.48 -7.16
C ALA A 150 7.11 -2.55 -7.90
N ALA A 151 8.42 -2.33 -8.06
CA ALA A 151 9.33 -3.25 -8.75
C ALA A 151 9.95 -4.33 -7.86
N SER A 152 9.62 -4.35 -6.57
CA SER A 152 10.21 -5.29 -5.61
C SER A 152 9.78 -6.74 -5.93
N GLY A 153 10.69 -7.70 -5.78
CA GLY A 153 10.36 -9.13 -5.89
C GLY A 153 9.75 -9.68 -4.59
N ASP A 154 10.36 -9.30 -3.47
CA ASP A 154 9.90 -9.61 -2.12
C ASP A 154 9.35 -8.35 -1.45
N LEU A 155 8.30 -8.49 -0.66
CA LEU A 155 7.74 -7.38 0.11
C LEU A 155 7.18 -7.87 1.45
N SER A 156 7.59 -7.21 2.52
CA SER A 156 6.96 -7.30 3.84
C SER A 156 6.97 -5.92 4.49
N ALA A 157 6.16 -5.73 5.51
CA ALA A 157 6.13 -4.49 6.27
C ALA A 157 6.25 -4.74 7.76
N THR A 158 6.71 -3.72 8.47
CA THR A 158 6.57 -3.61 9.91
C THR A 158 5.96 -2.27 10.23
N LEU A 159 4.83 -2.26 10.93
CA LEU A 159 4.26 -1.06 11.50
C LEU A 159 4.67 -0.97 12.97
N THR A 160 5.41 0.08 13.31
CA THR A 160 5.82 0.37 14.69
C THR A 160 5.04 1.55 15.20
N THR A 161 4.23 1.33 16.24
CA THR A 161 3.57 2.36 17.04
C THR A 161 4.23 2.44 18.41
N PRO A 162 3.88 3.43 19.25
CA PRO A 162 4.43 3.51 20.62
C PRO A 162 4.11 2.29 21.49
N SER A 163 2.99 1.62 21.22
CA SER A 163 2.47 0.51 22.01
C SER A 163 2.86 -0.87 21.44
N GLN A 164 3.16 -0.97 20.15
CA GLN A 164 3.44 -2.26 19.51
C GLN A 164 4.30 -2.17 18.24
N ARG A 165 4.85 -3.31 17.87
CA ARG A 165 5.53 -3.53 16.59
C ARG A 165 4.92 -4.76 15.94
N LEU A 166 4.23 -4.57 14.82
CA LEU A 166 3.55 -5.63 14.09
C LEU A 166 4.22 -5.87 12.73
N ALA A 167 4.53 -7.12 12.43
CA ALA A 167 5.05 -7.54 11.14
C ALA A 167 3.89 -7.99 10.23
N TYR A 168 4.00 -7.70 8.94
CA TYR A 168 3.00 -8.04 7.93
C TYR A 168 3.66 -8.60 6.67
N VAL A 169 2.98 -9.54 6.03
CA VAL A 169 3.39 -10.17 4.77
C VAL A 169 2.33 -9.94 3.70
N VAL A 170 2.71 -9.98 2.42
CA VAL A 170 1.76 -9.77 1.31
C VAL A 170 0.63 -10.80 1.36
N PHE A 171 -0.60 -10.31 1.36
CA PHE A 171 -1.83 -11.10 1.25
C PHE A 171 -2.44 -10.96 -0.15
N ASP A 172 -2.55 -9.72 -0.63
CA ASP A 172 -2.96 -9.40 -2.00
C ASP A 172 -1.96 -8.42 -2.63
N ASP A 173 -1.51 -8.74 -3.84
CA ASP A 173 -0.39 -8.06 -4.47
C ASP A 173 -0.85 -6.85 -5.30
N GLY A 174 -0.87 -5.68 -4.67
CA GLY A 174 -1.19 -4.39 -5.30
C GLY A 174 -0.03 -3.69 -6.00
N ARG A 175 1.15 -4.34 -6.11
CA ARG A 175 2.32 -3.72 -6.76
C ARG A 175 2.10 -3.36 -8.24
N PRO A 176 1.36 -4.12 -9.06
CA PRO A 176 1.05 -3.71 -10.43
C PRO A 176 0.27 -2.38 -10.49
N GLN A 177 -0.70 -2.17 -9.59
CA GLN A 177 -1.49 -0.93 -9.51
C GLN A 177 -0.63 0.23 -9.01
N LEU A 178 0.31 -0.04 -8.11
CA LEU A 178 1.32 0.94 -7.71
C LEU A 178 2.25 1.29 -8.88
N ALA A 179 2.63 0.31 -9.71
CA ALA A 179 3.44 0.54 -10.92
C ALA A 179 2.71 1.44 -11.91
N GLU A 180 1.42 1.19 -12.18
CA GLU A 180 0.59 2.05 -13.02
C GLU A 180 0.52 3.48 -12.50
N LEU A 181 0.32 3.67 -11.19
CA LEU A 181 0.39 5.00 -10.57
C LEU A 181 1.73 5.67 -10.89
N THR A 182 2.85 4.99 -10.64
CA THR A 182 4.17 5.59 -10.83
C THR A 182 4.51 5.92 -12.28
N SER A 183 3.78 5.36 -13.25
CA SER A 183 3.94 5.65 -14.67
C SER A 183 3.36 7.02 -15.07
N VAL A 184 2.37 7.51 -14.30
CA VAL A 184 1.69 8.80 -14.54
C VAL A 184 2.17 9.92 -13.60
N LEU A 185 2.96 9.58 -12.57
CA LEU A 185 3.55 10.58 -11.66
C LEU A 185 4.65 11.38 -12.35
N ARG A 186 4.70 12.67 -12.03
CA ARG A 186 5.68 13.64 -12.55
C ARG A 186 6.97 13.69 -11.72
#